data_AF-Q47PW9-F1
#
_entry.id   AF-Q47PW9-F1
#
_cell.length_a   1.000
_cell.length_b   1.000
_cell.length_c   1.000
_cell.angle_alpha   90.00
_cell.angle_beta   90.00
_cell.angle_gamma   90.00
#
_symmetry.space_group_name_H-M   'P 1'
#
loop_
_entity.id
_entity.type
_entity.pdbx_description
1 polymer ?
#
loop_
_entity_poly.entity_id
_entity_poly.type
_entity_poly.pdbx_seq_one_letter_code
_entity_poly.pdbx_strand_id
1 'polypeptide(L)'
;MFVECGRGMRPHSDRCGRQTTVVHPASRHSRGAAGDATTPYAGNRIMVRVRRGAPPNPHSTPGVPAGVSVRPSTVERTGMYVDLPLDRLREYRAEREAPADFAEFWEQSLAEARTHPLGLQVTAVDTPIRTLDTYDVVFHGYDGHPIRAWLKTPKDATGPLPVVVEFPGYGNGRGDVVESLEWASAGFAHLSMDARGQGAAGSRAGATPDPVGSAPSHPGFMTRGIEDPATYYYRRVIVDAVRAVEAARALDIADPERVAVVGGSQGGGLALAAAGLVDGLAGVVSCVPFLCHIDRAITITDAHPYAEITKYLSIHRTKAPAVLRTLSYIDGVHFAARATAPALLTVGLMDPVCPPSTVFAAYNAYAGPKDLLVWPYNAHEGGGVEDLRASMAFLAPLLDGRPVAAHNTVTIHDQAATG
;
A
#
# COMPACT_ATOMS: atom_id res chain seq x y z
N MET A 1 55.10 -37.47 -10.55
CA MET A 1 54.40 -38.23 -11.62
C MET A 1 53.35 -37.28 -12.18
N PHE A 2 53.54 -36.52 -13.27
CA PHE A 2 53.93 -36.92 -14.64
C PHE A 2 53.10 -38.13 -15.07
N VAL A 3 52.22 -38.08 -16.08
CA VAL A 3 52.48 -37.92 -17.51
C VAL A 3 51.11 -37.72 -18.21
N GLU A 4 50.87 -36.59 -18.90
CA GLU A 4 50.71 -36.44 -20.38
C GLU A 4 49.46 -37.11 -21.00
N CYS A 5 48.89 -36.77 -22.16
CA CYS A 5 49.00 -35.78 -23.24
C CYS A 5 47.71 -36.06 -24.07
N GLY A 6 47.12 -35.18 -24.87
CA GLY A 6 47.50 -33.88 -25.37
C GLY A 6 46.80 -33.63 -26.70
N ARG A 7 46.68 -32.33 -27.04
CA ARG A 7 46.71 -31.71 -28.39
C ARG A 7 45.55 -32.08 -29.33
N GLY A 8 44.99 -31.17 -30.12
CA GLY A 8 45.29 -29.84 -30.66
C GLY A 8 44.24 -29.65 -31.79
N MET A 9 44.01 -28.53 -32.47
CA MET A 9 44.67 -27.24 -32.66
C MET A 9 43.61 -26.37 -33.39
N ARG A 10 43.63 -25.04 -33.17
CA ARG A 10 42.92 -24.02 -33.98
C ARG A 10 43.67 -23.80 -35.32
N PRO A 11 43.53 -22.68 -36.08
CA PRO A 11 42.47 -21.65 -36.22
C PRO A 11 42.17 -21.31 -37.71
N HIS A 12 41.22 -20.40 -37.98
CA HIS A 12 41.39 -19.41 -39.07
C HIS A 12 40.58 -18.13 -38.82
N SER A 13 41.20 -17.02 -39.24
CA SER A 13 40.80 -15.61 -39.20
C SER A 13 39.78 -15.24 -40.29
N ASP A 14 39.07 -14.12 -40.12
CA ASP A 14 39.26 -12.94 -40.99
C ASP A 14 38.44 -11.70 -40.58
N ARG A 15 39.02 -10.55 -40.95
CA ARG A 15 38.63 -9.17 -40.66
C ARG A 15 37.64 -8.61 -41.69
N CYS A 16 36.79 -7.67 -41.26
CA CYS A 16 36.44 -6.39 -41.92
C CYS A 16 35.41 -5.69 -40.99
N GLY A 17 35.49 -4.43 -40.54
CA GLY A 17 36.08 -3.23 -41.10
C GLY A 17 34.95 -2.26 -41.50
N ARG A 18 34.58 -1.31 -40.62
CA ARG A 18 34.14 0.06 -41.00
C ARG A 18 33.94 0.97 -39.78
N GLN A 19 34.68 2.07 -39.81
CA GLN A 19 34.57 3.28 -39.00
C GLN A 19 33.47 4.20 -39.52
N THR A 20 32.90 5.03 -38.64
CA THR A 20 32.65 6.49 -38.76
C THR A 20 31.70 6.91 -37.62
N THR A 21 31.65 8.10 -37.01
CA THR A 21 32.57 9.23 -36.76
C THR A 21 31.87 10.04 -35.67
N VAL A 22 32.59 10.40 -34.61
CA VAL A 22 32.13 11.36 -33.58
C VAL A 22 32.28 12.77 -34.15
N VAL A 23 31.23 13.60 -34.04
CA VAL A 23 31.32 15.04 -34.34
C VAL A 23 30.85 15.83 -33.13
N HIS A 24 31.81 16.45 -32.44
CA HIS A 24 31.63 17.68 -31.68
C HIS A 24 32.04 18.86 -32.57
N PRO A 25 31.44 20.04 -32.40
CA PRO A 25 32.14 21.30 -32.62
C PRO A 25 32.47 21.98 -31.30
N ALA A 26 33.73 22.41 -31.23
CA ALA A 26 34.32 23.18 -30.16
C ALA A 26 33.96 24.68 -30.23
N SER A 27 34.14 25.30 -29.06
CA SER A 27 34.19 26.72 -28.71
C SER A 27 34.98 27.65 -29.64
N ARG A 28 34.63 28.96 -29.61
CA ARG A 28 35.55 30.13 -29.50
C ARG A 28 34.74 31.41 -29.19
N HIS A 29 35.03 32.08 -28.06
CA HIS A 29 35.69 33.41 -27.96
C HIS A 29 34.79 34.59 -28.43
N SER A 30 34.67 35.75 -27.79
CA SER A 30 35.32 36.39 -26.64
C SER A 30 34.69 37.79 -26.43
N ARG A 31 34.65 38.26 -25.16
CA ARG A 31 34.76 39.66 -24.66
C ARG A 31 33.81 40.75 -25.20
N GLY A 32 33.16 41.46 -24.26
CA GLY A 32 32.60 42.80 -24.46
C GLY A 32 31.88 43.29 -23.20
N ALA A 33 32.21 44.50 -22.75
CA ALA A 33 31.92 45.04 -21.42
C ALA A 33 30.56 45.75 -21.29
N ALA A 34 30.13 45.88 -20.02
CA ALA A 34 29.41 46.98 -19.36
C ALA A 34 28.21 47.68 -20.05
N GLY A 35 27.09 47.76 -19.33
CA GLY A 35 26.00 48.70 -19.61
C GLY A 35 24.77 48.44 -18.74
N ASP A 36 24.51 49.37 -17.83
CA ASP A 36 23.44 49.41 -16.84
C ASP A 36 22.06 49.76 -17.47
N ALA A 37 21.01 49.61 -16.65
CA ALA A 37 19.67 50.25 -16.72
C ALA A 37 18.46 49.54 -17.41
N THR A 38 17.62 48.95 -16.53
CA THR A 38 16.15 49.18 -16.35
C THR A 38 15.11 48.98 -17.49
N THR A 39 14.32 47.88 -17.36
CA THR A 39 12.82 47.70 -17.54
C THR A 39 12.10 48.00 -18.88
N PRO A 40 10.86 47.51 -19.13
CA PRO A 40 10.07 46.44 -18.50
C PRO A 40 9.36 45.45 -19.49
N TYR A 41 8.70 44.46 -18.90
CA TYR A 41 7.74 43.48 -19.42
C TYR A 41 6.68 44.02 -20.39
N ALA A 42 6.37 43.24 -21.44
CA ALA A 42 5.10 43.29 -22.17
C ALA A 42 4.59 41.86 -22.41
N GLY A 43 3.41 41.56 -21.88
CA GLY A 43 2.72 40.28 -22.03
C GLY A 43 2.06 40.15 -23.40
N ASN A 44 2.23 38.99 -24.03
CA ASN A 44 1.51 38.63 -25.25
C ASN A 44 0.15 38.01 -24.92
N ARG A 45 -0.91 38.78 -25.18
CA ARG A 45 -2.28 38.28 -25.34
C ARG A 45 -2.41 37.52 -26.66
N ILE A 46 -2.88 36.28 -26.61
CA ILE A 46 -3.23 35.47 -27.79
C ILE A 46 -4.58 35.97 -28.33
N MET A 47 -4.55 36.57 -29.53
CA MET A 47 -5.74 36.97 -30.28
C MET A 47 -6.23 35.79 -31.13
N VAL A 48 -7.38 35.21 -30.77
CA VAL A 48 -8.07 34.19 -31.57
C VAL A 48 -8.83 34.90 -32.70
N ARG A 49 -8.37 34.70 -33.94
CA ARG A 49 -8.98 35.27 -35.15
C ARG A 49 -10.06 34.31 -35.68
N VAL A 50 -11.32 34.62 -35.45
CA VAL A 50 -12.47 33.89 -36.00
C VAL A 50 -12.63 34.24 -37.49
N ARG A 51 -12.40 33.27 -38.38
CA ARG A 51 -12.76 33.38 -39.81
C ARG A 51 -14.25 33.09 -39.98
N ARG A 52 -15.00 34.02 -40.57
CA ARG A 52 -16.39 33.80 -41.01
C ARG A 52 -16.39 32.97 -42.31
N GLY A 53 -17.02 31.80 -42.27
CA GLY A 53 -17.26 30.93 -43.43
C GLY A 53 -18.48 31.35 -44.25
N ALA A 54 -18.46 30.97 -45.53
CA ALA A 54 -19.48 31.26 -46.55
C ALA A 54 -20.83 30.52 -46.30
N PRO A 55 -21.96 31.00 -46.88
CA PRO A 55 -23.29 30.44 -46.62
C PRO A 55 -23.53 29.07 -47.28
N PRO A 56 -24.40 28.20 -46.71
CA PRO A 56 -24.57 26.82 -47.16
C PRO A 56 -25.57 26.65 -48.33
N ASN A 57 -25.35 25.57 -49.08
CA ASN A 57 -26.11 25.09 -50.25
C ASN A 57 -27.39 24.33 -49.82
N PRO A 58 -28.59 24.61 -50.38
CA PRO A 58 -29.85 24.09 -49.86
C PRO A 58 -30.24 22.73 -50.46
N HIS A 59 -29.42 21.69 -50.31
CA HIS A 59 -29.84 20.30 -50.53
C HIS A 59 -29.01 19.33 -49.68
N SER A 60 -29.32 19.25 -48.38
CA SER A 60 -28.94 18.12 -47.54
C SER A 60 -29.94 17.98 -46.39
N THR A 61 -30.58 16.82 -46.31
CA THR A 61 -31.49 16.43 -45.23
C THR A 61 -30.68 16.16 -43.95
N PRO A 62 -31.08 16.67 -42.76
CA PRO A 62 -30.34 16.40 -41.54
C PRO A 62 -30.64 14.98 -41.03
N GLY A 63 -29.60 14.15 -40.93
CA GLY A 63 -29.66 12.91 -40.16
C GLY A 63 -29.79 13.23 -38.66
N VAL A 64 -30.74 12.57 -38.00
CA VAL A 64 -30.95 12.62 -36.55
C VAL A 64 -29.67 12.11 -35.86
N PRO A 65 -29.04 12.86 -34.95
CA PRO A 65 -27.96 12.30 -34.14
C PRO A 65 -28.57 11.26 -33.19
N ALA A 66 -28.01 10.05 -33.21
CA ALA A 66 -28.36 8.98 -32.29
C ALA A 66 -28.37 9.50 -30.85
N GLY A 67 -29.47 9.24 -30.14
CA GLY A 67 -29.70 9.69 -28.78
C GLY A 67 -28.54 9.30 -27.87
N VAL A 68 -28.04 10.29 -27.13
CA VAL A 68 -27.26 10.05 -25.93
C VAL A 68 -28.17 9.27 -24.97
N SER A 69 -27.95 7.96 -24.87
CA SER A 69 -28.49 7.16 -23.78
C SER A 69 -27.85 7.67 -22.49
N VAL A 70 -28.54 8.61 -21.84
CA VAL A 70 -28.30 8.92 -20.44
C VAL A 70 -28.66 7.64 -19.69
N ARG A 71 -27.65 6.85 -19.32
CA ARG A 71 -27.83 5.79 -18.33
C ARG A 71 -28.46 6.45 -17.10
N PRO A 72 -29.48 5.85 -16.46
CA PRO A 72 -29.99 6.38 -15.21
C PRO A 72 -28.80 6.51 -14.26
N SER A 73 -28.62 7.73 -13.75
CA SER A 73 -27.67 8.03 -12.71
C SER A 73 -27.80 6.98 -11.61
N THR A 74 -26.65 6.49 -11.16
CA THR A 74 -26.46 5.82 -9.88
C THR A 74 -27.44 6.38 -8.87
N VAL A 75 -28.33 5.53 -8.37
CA VAL A 75 -29.10 5.84 -7.17
C VAL A 75 -28.07 6.32 -6.14
N GLU A 76 -28.13 7.58 -5.74
CA GLU A 76 -27.42 8.09 -4.58
C GLU A 76 -27.90 7.26 -3.39
N ARG A 77 -27.23 6.15 -3.12
CA ARG A 77 -27.34 5.48 -1.84
C ARG A 77 -26.54 6.34 -0.88
N THR A 78 -27.21 7.30 -0.25
CA THR A 78 -26.73 7.80 1.05
C THR A 78 -26.48 6.58 1.91
N GLY A 79 -25.27 6.44 2.45
CA GLY A 79 -24.91 5.29 3.28
C GLY A 79 -25.91 5.11 4.42
N MET A 80 -26.11 3.87 4.85
CA MET A 80 -26.87 3.54 6.05
C MET A 80 -26.00 2.71 6.98
N TYR A 81 -26.32 2.68 8.27
CA TYR A 81 -25.62 1.77 9.18
C TYR A 81 -25.90 0.34 8.75
N VAL A 82 -24.83 -0.43 8.58
CA VAL A 82 -24.89 -1.81 8.07
C VAL A 82 -24.68 -2.86 9.15
N ASP A 83 -24.44 -2.44 10.40
CA ASP A 83 -23.95 -3.28 11.49
C ASP A 83 -24.54 -2.85 12.84
N LEU A 84 -23.95 -3.33 13.94
CA LEU A 84 -24.33 -2.97 15.31
C LEU A 84 -24.30 -1.45 15.55
N PRO A 85 -25.20 -0.90 16.39
CA PRO A 85 -25.12 0.50 16.80
C PRO A 85 -23.85 0.76 17.63
N LEU A 86 -23.39 2.02 17.65
CA LEU A 86 -22.08 2.41 18.17
C LEU A 86 -21.85 2.06 19.65
N ASP A 87 -22.88 2.14 20.48
CA ASP A 87 -22.83 1.73 21.89
C ASP A 87 -22.49 0.24 22.02
N ARG A 88 -23.09 -0.62 21.18
CA ARG A 88 -22.80 -2.06 21.15
C ARG A 88 -21.43 -2.36 20.53
N LEU A 89 -21.00 -1.59 19.52
CA LEU A 89 -19.68 -1.72 18.90
C LEU A 89 -18.53 -1.46 19.90
N ARG A 90 -18.67 -0.45 20.77
CA ARG A 90 -17.67 -0.12 21.81
C ARG A 90 -17.40 -1.29 22.76
N GLU A 91 -18.44 -2.01 23.12
CA GLU A 91 -18.36 -3.18 24.00
C GLU A 91 -18.01 -4.47 23.26
N TYR A 92 -18.07 -4.47 21.93
CA TYR A 92 -17.95 -5.67 21.13
C TYR A 92 -16.58 -6.34 21.26
N ARG A 93 -16.55 -7.63 21.56
CA ARG A 93 -15.33 -8.45 21.61
C ARG A 93 -15.56 -9.67 20.73
N ALA A 94 -14.58 -10.02 19.90
CA ALA A 94 -14.64 -11.27 19.16
C ALA A 94 -14.63 -12.44 20.15
N GLU A 95 -15.51 -13.41 19.94
CA GLU A 95 -15.66 -14.56 20.84
C GLU A 95 -14.59 -15.64 20.63
N ARG A 96 -13.83 -15.55 19.54
CA ARG A 96 -12.94 -16.62 19.09
C ARG A 96 -11.52 -16.44 19.60
N GLU A 97 -10.98 -17.49 20.22
CA GLU A 97 -9.58 -17.55 20.60
C GLU A 97 -8.69 -17.81 19.38
N ALA A 98 -7.44 -17.32 19.45
CA ALA A 98 -6.44 -17.64 18.46
C ALA A 98 -6.16 -19.16 18.44
N PRO A 99 -5.74 -19.74 17.30
CA PRO A 99 -5.16 -21.08 17.28
C PRO A 99 -4.09 -21.24 18.35
N ALA A 100 -4.06 -22.39 19.02
CA ALA A 100 -3.10 -22.65 20.11
C ALA A 100 -1.64 -22.56 19.63
N ASP A 101 -1.40 -22.92 18.36
CA ASP A 101 -0.11 -22.87 17.65
C ASP A 101 0.08 -21.57 16.84
N PHE A 102 -0.75 -20.53 17.04
CA PHE A 102 -0.67 -19.29 16.25
C PHE A 102 0.71 -18.61 16.34
N ALA A 103 1.26 -18.50 17.55
CA ALA A 103 2.56 -17.87 17.77
C ALA A 103 3.68 -18.68 17.10
N GLU A 104 3.72 -19.99 17.36
CA GLU A 104 4.68 -20.92 16.78
C GLU A 104 4.65 -20.89 15.24
N PHE A 105 3.45 -20.89 14.64
CA PHE A 105 3.28 -20.82 13.19
C PHE A 105 3.95 -19.59 12.57
N TRP A 106 3.78 -18.41 13.18
CA TRP A 106 4.36 -17.18 12.67
C TRP A 106 5.84 -17.05 12.97
N GLU A 107 6.29 -17.46 14.16
CA GLU A 107 7.71 -17.54 14.50
C GLU A 107 8.47 -18.42 13.50
N GLN A 108 7.93 -19.61 13.20
CA GLN A 108 8.50 -20.51 12.21
C GLN A 108 8.49 -19.88 10.80
N SER A 109 7.37 -19.28 10.38
CA SER A 109 7.25 -18.66 9.06
C SER A 109 8.26 -17.52 8.86
N LEU A 110 8.52 -16.73 9.89
CA LEU A 110 9.51 -15.65 9.84
C LEU A 110 10.94 -16.20 9.92
N ALA A 111 11.19 -17.23 10.72
CA ALA A 111 12.49 -17.89 10.79
C ALA A 111 12.87 -18.51 9.43
N GLU A 112 11.95 -19.19 8.76
CA GLU A 112 12.12 -19.72 7.40
C GLU A 112 12.49 -18.61 6.41
N ALA A 113 11.74 -17.51 6.39
CA ALA A 113 12.02 -16.38 5.50
C ALA A 113 13.38 -15.73 5.77
N ARG A 114 13.80 -15.64 7.04
CA ARG A 114 15.08 -15.07 7.46
C ARG A 114 16.29 -15.94 7.12
N THR A 115 16.09 -17.21 6.72
CA THR A 115 17.18 -18.02 6.14
C THR A 115 17.67 -17.44 4.81
N HIS A 116 16.83 -16.66 4.13
CA HIS A 116 17.21 -15.89 2.95
C HIS A 116 17.69 -14.49 3.36
N PRO A 117 18.85 -14.03 2.85
CA PRO A 117 19.33 -12.68 3.13
C PRO A 117 18.35 -11.65 2.57
N LEU A 118 18.20 -10.50 3.24
CA LEU A 118 17.30 -9.42 2.80
C LEU A 118 17.53 -8.99 1.35
N GLY A 119 18.76 -9.11 0.84
CA GLY A 119 19.05 -8.85 -0.58
C GLY A 119 18.69 -7.42 -1.00
N LEU A 120 18.80 -6.46 -0.07
CA LEU A 120 18.34 -5.10 -0.26
C LEU A 120 19.07 -4.42 -1.42
N GLN A 121 18.31 -4.00 -2.43
CA GLN A 121 18.78 -3.22 -3.58
C GLN A 121 18.00 -1.91 -3.62
N VAL A 122 18.71 -0.80 -3.75
CA VAL A 122 18.13 0.55 -3.79
C VAL A 122 18.66 1.26 -5.03
N THR A 123 17.80 1.51 -6.01
CA THR A 123 18.17 2.09 -7.31
C THR A 123 17.48 3.43 -7.50
N ALA A 124 18.23 4.52 -7.69
CA ALA A 124 17.64 5.83 -7.94
C ALA A 124 16.80 5.83 -9.23
N VAL A 125 15.69 6.57 -9.23
CA VAL A 125 14.78 6.69 -10.37
C VAL A 125 14.63 8.14 -10.79
N ASP A 126 14.79 8.38 -12.09
CA ASP A 126 14.51 9.68 -12.69
C ASP A 126 13.00 9.95 -12.66
N THR A 127 12.61 11.07 -12.07
CA THR A 127 11.21 11.46 -11.87
C THR A 127 11.02 12.96 -12.08
N PRO A 128 9.83 13.42 -12.55
CA PRO A 128 9.53 14.86 -12.62
C PRO A 128 9.37 15.52 -11.24
N ILE A 129 9.32 14.76 -10.16
CA ILE A 129 9.24 15.27 -8.79
C ILE A 129 10.57 15.93 -8.41
N ARG A 130 10.52 17.21 -8.07
CA ARG A 130 11.71 18.04 -7.78
C ARG A 130 12.07 18.16 -6.30
N THR A 131 11.12 17.85 -5.42
CA THR A 131 11.23 18.07 -3.98
C THR A 131 11.57 16.82 -3.18
N LEU A 132 11.62 15.66 -3.83
CA LEU A 132 11.86 14.36 -3.22
C LEU A 132 12.86 13.57 -4.07
N ASP A 133 13.68 12.75 -3.42
CA ASP A 133 14.42 11.68 -4.09
C ASP A 133 13.58 10.40 -4.08
N THR A 134 13.63 9.63 -5.16
CA THR A 134 12.83 8.41 -5.33
C THR A 134 13.69 7.25 -5.80
N TYR A 135 13.48 6.08 -5.19
CA TYR A 135 14.27 4.88 -5.45
C TYR A 135 13.36 3.66 -5.64
N ASP A 136 13.69 2.84 -6.63
CA ASP A 136 13.18 1.48 -6.79
C ASP A 136 13.90 0.59 -5.77
N VAL A 137 13.15 0.05 -4.82
CA VAL A 137 13.67 -0.86 -3.80
C VAL A 137 13.25 -2.29 -4.11
N VAL A 138 14.19 -3.22 -3.99
CA VAL A 138 13.93 -4.66 -4.01
C VAL A 138 14.50 -5.27 -2.74
N PHE A 139 13.71 -6.11 -2.07
CA PHE A 139 14.15 -6.93 -0.94
C PHE A 139 13.55 -8.33 -1.05
N HIS A 140 14.13 -9.30 -0.36
CA HIS A 140 13.66 -10.68 -0.34
C HIS A 140 12.65 -10.91 0.79
N GLY A 141 11.42 -11.22 0.40
CA GLY A 141 10.30 -11.55 1.26
C GLY A 141 10.18 -13.05 1.53
N TYR A 142 8.96 -13.58 1.50
CA TYR A 142 8.67 -15.01 1.67
C TYR A 142 9.46 -15.86 0.66
N ASP A 143 10.13 -16.91 1.16
CA ASP A 143 10.92 -17.89 0.37
C ASP A 143 12.01 -17.24 -0.51
N GLY A 144 12.52 -16.09 -0.07
CA GLY A 144 13.54 -15.35 -0.82
C GLY A 144 13.02 -14.63 -2.06
N HIS A 145 11.70 -14.60 -2.31
CA HIS A 145 11.14 -13.96 -3.50
C HIS A 145 11.37 -12.44 -3.49
N PRO A 146 11.70 -11.83 -4.64
CA PRO A 146 11.92 -10.40 -4.73
C PRO A 146 10.60 -9.63 -4.62
N ILE A 147 10.52 -8.75 -3.62
CA ILE A 147 9.42 -7.83 -3.37
C ILE A 147 9.89 -6.42 -3.72
N ARG A 148 9.06 -5.71 -4.46
CA ARG A 148 9.34 -4.33 -4.87
C ARG A 148 8.70 -3.33 -3.90
N ALA A 149 9.31 -2.16 -3.79
CA ALA A 149 8.77 -1.03 -3.06
C ALA A 149 9.23 0.27 -3.70
N TRP A 150 8.53 1.36 -3.43
CA TRP A 150 9.09 2.70 -3.65
C TRP A 150 9.64 3.24 -2.35
N LEU A 151 10.88 3.74 -2.36
CA LEU A 151 11.39 4.59 -1.31
C LEU A 151 11.37 6.04 -1.79
N LYS A 152 10.72 6.91 -1.04
CA LYS A 152 10.74 8.36 -1.26
C LYS A 152 11.32 9.06 -0.03
N THR A 153 12.22 9.99 -0.23
CA THR A 153 12.83 10.79 0.85
C THR A 153 12.76 12.27 0.51
N PRO A 154 12.86 13.18 1.49
CA PRO A 154 13.14 14.58 1.19
C PRO A 154 14.38 14.71 0.31
N LYS A 155 14.35 15.66 -0.63
CA LYS A 155 15.45 15.89 -1.55
C LYS A 155 16.77 16.14 -0.81
N ASP A 156 17.83 15.47 -1.25
CA ASP A 156 19.20 15.59 -0.75
C ASP A 156 19.33 15.33 0.77
N ALA A 157 18.40 14.55 1.36
CA ALA A 157 18.46 14.20 2.77
C ALA A 157 19.69 13.31 3.07
N THR A 158 20.36 13.58 4.19
CA THR A 158 21.55 12.83 4.63
C THR A 158 21.30 11.89 5.81
N GLY A 159 20.08 11.87 6.36
CA GLY A 159 19.67 10.95 7.42
C GLY A 159 20.34 11.19 8.79
N PRO A 160 20.06 10.32 9.78
CA PRO A 160 19.08 9.24 9.73
C PRO A 160 17.64 9.77 9.86
N LEU A 161 16.75 9.33 8.97
CA LEU A 161 15.36 9.75 8.90
C LEU A 161 14.43 8.76 9.64
N PRO A 162 13.41 9.26 10.36
CA PRO A 162 12.29 8.41 10.74
C PRO A 162 11.60 7.85 9.49
N VAL A 163 11.15 6.61 9.56
CA VAL A 163 10.60 5.87 8.41
C VAL A 163 9.13 5.54 8.62
N VAL A 164 8.33 5.76 7.59
CA VAL A 164 6.96 5.27 7.47
C VAL A 164 6.94 4.17 6.41
N VAL A 165 6.52 2.97 6.79
CA VAL A 165 6.28 1.85 5.88
C VAL A 165 4.79 1.77 5.57
N GLU A 166 4.41 1.94 4.30
CA GLU A 166 3.02 1.88 3.85
C GLU A 166 2.72 0.54 3.18
N PHE A 167 1.59 -0.08 3.56
CA PHE A 167 1.07 -1.29 2.95
C PHE A 167 -0.16 -1.00 2.06
N PRO A 168 -0.28 -1.65 0.89
CA PRO A 168 -1.31 -1.31 -0.09
C PRO A 168 -2.66 -1.97 0.20
N GLY A 169 -3.74 -1.26 -0.17
CA GLY A 169 -5.11 -1.78 -0.17
C GLY A 169 -5.30 -2.95 -1.16
N TYR A 170 -6.40 -3.69 -1.03
CA TYR A 170 -6.66 -4.87 -1.86
C TYR A 170 -6.75 -4.51 -3.34
N GLY A 171 -6.10 -5.30 -4.20
CA GLY A 171 -6.04 -5.09 -5.64
C GLY A 171 -5.07 -4.00 -6.09
N ASN A 172 -4.51 -3.21 -5.17
CA ASN A 172 -3.51 -2.18 -5.44
C ASN A 172 -2.08 -2.74 -5.30
N GLY A 173 -1.15 -2.08 -5.98
CA GLY A 173 0.28 -2.23 -5.76
C GLY A 173 0.92 -0.94 -5.24
N ARG A 174 2.24 -0.84 -5.38
CA ARG A 174 3.03 0.34 -4.98
C ARG A 174 2.71 1.63 -5.75
N GLY A 175 1.98 1.56 -6.87
CA GLY A 175 1.60 2.72 -7.68
C GLY A 175 2.75 3.33 -8.49
N ASP A 176 2.54 4.55 -9.00
CA ASP A 176 3.55 5.30 -9.74
C ASP A 176 4.48 6.14 -8.81
N VAL A 177 5.62 6.59 -9.35
CA VAL A 177 6.56 7.47 -8.65
C VAL A 177 5.99 8.84 -8.30
N VAL A 178 4.92 9.29 -8.98
CA VAL A 178 4.25 10.58 -8.68
C VAL A 178 3.10 10.47 -7.67
N GLU A 179 2.86 9.27 -7.13
CA GLU A 179 1.83 9.00 -6.12
C GLU A 179 2.41 8.90 -4.70
N SER A 180 1.55 8.96 -3.68
CA SER A 180 1.89 8.84 -2.25
C SER A 180 3.12 9.68 -1.82
N LEU A 181 3.04 10.99 -2.05
CA LEU A 181 4.13 11.94 -1.80
C LEU A 181 4.09 12.54 -0.39
N GLU A 182 2.99 12.35 0.31
CA GLU A 182 2.61 13.04 1.55
C GLU A 182 3.58 12.79 2.71
N TRP A 183 3.98 11.54 2.98
CA TRP A 183 4.90 11.21 4.07
C TRP A 183 6.31 11.76 3.83
N ALA A 184 6.82 11.62 2.61
CA ALA A 184 8.13 12.16 2.27
C ALA A 184 8.14 13.70 2.25
N SER A 185 7.03 14.32 1.81
CA SER A 185 6.84 15.77 1.89
C SER A 185 6.74 16.27 3.33
N ALA A 186 6.31 15.43 4.26
CA ALA A 186 6.26 15.72 5.69
C ALA A 186 7.61 15.48 6.42
N GLY A 187 8.67 15.10 5.69
CA GLY A 187 10.03 14.96 6.25
C GLY A 187 10.44 13.53 6.61
N PHE A 188 9.59 12.53 6.35
CA PHE A 188 9.89 11.12 6.64
C PHE A 188 10.54 10.42 5.45
N ALA A 189 11.29 9.34 5.70
CA ALA A 189 11.52 8.35 4.65
C ALA A 189 10.22 7.54 4.48
N HIS A 190 9.72 7.40 3.25
CA HIS A 190 8.49 6.70 2.95
C HIS A 190 8.78 5.45 2.11
N LEU A 191 8.62 4.27 2.69
CA LEU A 191 8.75 2.99 2.00
C LEU A 191 7.35 2.42 1.70
N SER A 192 6.87 2.57 0.47
CA SER A 192 5.57 2.02 0.04
C SER A 192 5.77 0.65 -0.58
N MET A 193 5.38 -0.40 0.15
CA MET A 193 5.55 -1.80 -0.25
C MET A 193 4.56 -2.16 -1.36
N ASP A 194 5.00 -2.95 -2.34
CA ASP A 194 4.12 -3.53 -3.33
C ASP A 194 3.48 -4.84 -2.83
N ALA A 195 2.29 -5.19 -3.33
CA ALA A 195 1.62 -6.44 -2.98
C ALA A 195 1.83 -7.51 -4.06
N ARG A 196 2.44 -8.63 -3.69
CA ARG A 196 2.73 -9.74 -4.61
C ARG A 196 1.50 -10.18 -5.41
N GLY A 197 1.63 -10.16 -6.73
CA GLY A 197 0.62 -10.57 -7.69
C GLY A 197 -0.61 -9.65 -7.78
N GLN A 198 -0.67 -8.54 -7.05
CA GLN A 198 -1.76 -7.56 -7.10
C GLN A 198 -1.39 -6.35 -8.00
N GLY A 199 -2.15 -5.26 -7.87
CA GLY A 199 -1.92 -4.03 -8.64
C GLY A 199 -2.50 -4.02 -10.04
N ALA A 200 -3.60 -4.76 -10.24
CA ALA A 200 -4.35 -4.81 -11.51
C ALA A 200 -5.88 -4.79 -11.31
N ALA A 201 -6.35 -4.67 -10.06
CA ALA A 201 -7.78 -4.61 -9.73
C ALA A 201 -8.17 -3.28 -9.07
N GLY A 202 -7.24 -2.63 -8.37
CA GLY A 202 -7.40 -1.29 -7.82
C GLY A 202 -6.92 -0.20 -8.77
N SER A 203 -6.70 1.00 -8.24
CA SER A 203 -6.25 2.17 -8.99
C SER A 203 -4.73 2.30 -9.09
N ARG A 204 -3.97 1.57 -8.27
CA ARG A 204 -2.50 1.63 -8.23
C ARG A 204 -1.86 0.39 -8.82
N ALA A 205 -0.96 0.58 -9.78
CA ALA A 205 -0.24 -0.50 -10.46
C ALA A 205 0.72 -1.26 -9.53
N GLY A 206 0.90 -2.54 -9.80
CA GLY A 206 1.85 -3.42 -9.10
C GLY A 206 2.97 -3.90 -10.02
N ALA A 207 4.09 -4.30 -9.43
CA ALA A 207 5.31 -4.75 -10.12
C ALA A 207 5.89 -6.06 -9.57
N THR A 208 5.37 -6.56 -8.46
CA THR A 208 5.83 -7.77 -7.77
C THR A 208 5.02 -8.99 -8.21
N PRO A 209 5.62 -10.01 -8.83
CA PRO A 209 4.91 -11.25 -9.16
C PRO A 209 4.69 -12.14 -7.93
N ASP A 210 3.73 -13.07 -7.99
CA ASP A 210 3.61 -14.17 -7.03
C ASP A 210 3.82 -15.52 -7.74
N PRO A 211 4.98 -16.19 -7.58
CA PRO A 211 5.33 -17.37 -8.37
C PRO A 211 4.77 -18.69 -7.82
N VAL A 212 4.19 -18.70 -6.62
CA VAL A 212 3.81 -19.93 -5.89
C VAL A 212 2.56 -20.62 -6.45
N GLY A 213 1.75 -19.90 -7.22
CA GLY A 213 0.46 -20.40 -7.71
C GLY A 213 -0.50 -20.77 -6.58
N SER A 214 -1.58 -21.48 -6.91
CA SER A 214 -2.48 -22.09 -5.92
C SER A 214 -3.28 -23.24 -6.51
N ALA A 215 -3.83 -24.08 -5.62
CA ALA A 215 -4.95 -24.97 -5.94
C ALA A 215 -6.18 -24.17 -6.44
N PRO A 216 -7.25 -24.82 -6.94
CA PRO A 216 -8.45 -24.12 -7.40
C PRO A 216 -8.97 -23.10 -6.39
N SER A 217 -9.23 -21.88 -6.86
CA SER A 217 -9.66 -20.74 -6.05
C SER A 217 -10.76 -19.97 -6.77
N HIS A 218 -11.53 -19.18 -6.03
CA HIS A 218 -12.37 -18.14 -6.62
C HIS A 218 -11.47 -17.04 -7.25
N PRO A 219 -11.90 -16.35 -8.32
CA PRO A 219 -11.18 -15.19 -8.84
C PRO A 219 -10.91 -14.15 -7.74
N GLY A 220 -9.68 -13.66 -7.70
CA GLY A 220 -9.16 -12.81 -6.61
C GLY A 220 -8.02 -13.50 -5.87
N PHE A 221 -7.78 -13.09 -4.62
CA PHE A 221 -6.66 -13.50 -3.78
C PHE A 221 -7.12 -14.13 -2.46
N MET A 222 -8.35 -13.87 -2.01
CA MET A 222 -8.84 -14.30 -0.70
C MET A 222 -8.91 -15.82 -0.56
N THR A 223 -8.96 -16.57 -1.66
CA THR A 223 -9.19 -18.03 -1.65
C THR A 223 -8.01 -18.83 -2.21
N ARG A 224 -6.89 -18.19 -2.53
CA ARG A 224 -5.69 -18.86 -3.04
C ARG A 224 -4.98 -19.64 -1.92
N GLY A 225 -5.05 -20.96 -1.96
CA GLY A 225 -4.47 -21.83 -0.93
C GLY A 225 -5.22 -21.80 0.41
N ILE A 226 -6.50 -21.43 0.41
CA ILE A 226 -7.28 -21.17 1.65
C ILE A 226 -7.57 -22.42 2.49
N GLU A 227 -7.36 -23.62 1.97
CA GLU A 227 -7.61 -24.85 2.73
C GLU A 227 -6.50 -25.20 3.75
N ASP A 228 -5.33 -24.56 3.67
CA ASP A 228 -4.20 -24.78 4.58
C ASP A 228 -3.42 -23.48 4.84
N PRO A 229 -3.22 -23.05 6.11
CA PRO A 229 -2.47 -21.85 6.44
C PRO A 229 -1.04 -21.83 5.88
N ALA A 230 -0.38 -22.98 5.71
CA ALA A 230 0.97 -23.06 5.16
C ALA A 230 1.04 -22.65 3.68
N THR A 231 -0.04 -22.89 2.93
CA THR A 231 -0.13 -22.60 1.48
C THR A 231 -0.87 -21.30 1.17
N TYR A 232 -1.49 -20.69 2.18
CA TYR A 232 -2.37 -19.57 2.00
C TYR A 232 -1.64 -18.31 1.52
N TYR A 233 -2.27 -17.58 0.59
CA TYR A 233 -1.71 -16.37 0.00
C TYR A 233 -1.27 -15.33 1.04
N TYR A 234 -2.09 -15.07 2.07
CA TYR A 234 -1.76 -14.07 3.08
C TYR A 234 -0.64 -14.48 4.03
N ARG A 235 -0.28 -15.77 4.14
CA ARG A 235 0.97 -16.16 4.82
C ARG A 235 2.16 -15.46 4.16
N ARG A 236 2.20 -15.48 2.83
CA ARG A 236 3.29 -14.89 2.04
C ARG A 236 3.28 -13.37 2.13
N VAL A 237 2.11 -12.73 1.98
CA VAL A 237 1.98 -11.26 2.04
C VAL A 237 2.36 -10.72 3.43
N ILE A 238 1.93 -11.38 4.51
CA ILE A 238 2.26 -10.95 5.87
C ILE A 238 3.76 -11.11 6.15
N VAL A 239 4.38 -12.20 5.68
CA VAL A 239 5.84 -12.35 5.75
C VAL A 239 6.53 -11.23 4.98
N ASP A 240 6.06 -10.85 3.79
CA ASP A 240 6.62 -9.70 3.05
C ASP A 240 6.48 -8.39 3.82
N ALA A 241 5.33 -8.15 4.47
CA ALA A 241 5.11 -6.96 5.27
C ALA A 241 6.11 -6.85 6.44
N VAL A 242 6.38 -7.95 7.14
CA VAL A 242 7.42 -8.00 8.18
C VAL A 242 8.80 -7.76 7.58
N ARG A 243 9.10 -8.40 6.44
CA ARG A 243 10.38 -8.22 5.73
C ARG A 243 10.56 -6.80 5.18
N ALA A 244 9.48 -6.08 4.86
CA ALA A 244 9.52 -4.69 4.47
C ALA A 244 9.93 -3.78 5.63
N VAL A 245 9.49 -4.06 6.85
CA VAL A 245 9.95 -3.34 8.05
C VAL A 245 11.44 -3.61 8.31
N GLU A 246 11.88 -4.85 8.16
CA GLU A 246 13.31 -5.19 8.25
C GLU A 246 14.14 -4.50 7.16
N ALA A 247 13.63 -4.44 5.92
CA ALA A 247 14.25 -3.71 4.82
C ALA A 247 14.32 -2.20 5.13
N ALA A 248 13.25 -1.60 5.66
CA ALA A 248 13.21 -0.21 6.08
C ALA A 248 14.27 0.10 7.14
N ARG A 249 14.42 -0.76 8.16
CA ARG A 249 15.44 -0.63 9.20
C ARG A 249 16.88 -0.79 8.68
N ALA A 250 17.05 -1.48 7.56
CA ALA A 250 18.36 -1.73 6.94
C ALA A 250 18.77 -0.68 5.91
N LEU A 251 17.95 0.34 5.63
CA LEU A 251 18.30 1.43 4.72
C LEU A 251 19.32 2.37 5.39
N ASP A 252 20.38 2.75 4.67
CA ASP A 252 21.41 3.67 5.20
C ASP A 252 20.84 5.04 5.61
N ILE A 253 19.77 5.49 4.96
CA ILE A 253 19.09 6.76 5.26
C ILE A 253 18.17 6.69 6.48
N ALA A 254 17.87 5.48 6.99
CA ALA A 254 16.85 5.26 8.01
C ALA A 254 17.42 5.32 9.44
N ASP A 255 16.57 5.76 10.37
CA ASP A 255 16.72 5.51 11.79
C ASP A 255 15.93 4.23 12.16
N PRO A 256 16.61 3.12 12.50
CA PRO A 256 15.94 1.82 12.70
C PRO A 256 15.03 1.78 13.94
N GLU A 257 15.22 2.69 14.89
CA GLU A 257 14.40 2.80 16.11
C GLU A 257 13.14 3.66 15.90
N ARG A 258 13.07 4.40 14.79
CA ARG A 258 11.96 5.32 14.47
C ARG A 258 11.24 4.88 13.21
N VAL A 259 10.71 3.66 13.25
CA VAL A 259 9.93 3.07 12.15
C VAL A 259 8.47 2.89 12.56
N ALA A 260 7.56 3.46 11.77
CA ALA A 260 6.12 3.28 11.90
C ALA A 260 5.56 2.54 10.68
N VAL A 261 4.41 1.88 10.87
CA VAL A 261 3.68 1.20 9.80
C VAL A 261 2.30 1.83 9.59
N VAL A 262 1.88 1.96 8.34
CA VAL A 262 0.60 2.55 7.98
C VAL A 262 -0.11 1.74 6.89
N GLY A 263 -1.43 1.77 6.88
CA GLY A 263 -2.21 1.24 5.76
C GLY A 263 -3.72 1.36 5.95
N GLY A 264 -4.43 1.29 4.83
CA GLY A 264 -5.90 1.31 4.79
C GLY A 264 -6.48 0.00 4.23
N SER A 265 -7.62 -0.46 4.74
CA SER A 265 -8.27 -1.69 4.27
C SER A 265 -7.32 -2.89 4.39
N GLN A 266 -6.96 -3.59 3.29
CA GLN A 266 -5.92 -4.63 3.31
C GLN A 266 -4.62 -4.14 3.96
N GLY A 267 -4.18 -2.92 3.62
CA GLY A 267 -2.99 -2.32 4.20
C GLY A 267 -3.12 -2.14 5.72
N GLY A 268 -4.32 -1.83 6.22
CA GLY A 268 -4.60 -1.74 7.65
C GLY A 268 -4.50 -3.10 8.34
N GLY A 269 -5.03 -4.16 7.71
CA GLY A 269 -4.85 -5.54 8.17
C GLY A 269 -3.37 -5.96 8.21
N LEU A 270 -2.57 -5.57 7.20
CA LEU A 270 -1.12 -5.80 7.18
C LEU A 270 -0.37 -4.98 8.24
N ALA A 271 -0.81 -3.74 8.52
CA ALA A 271 -0.26 -2.92 9.59
C ALA A 271 -0.53 -3.56 10.97
N LEU A 272 -1.72 -4.11 11.19
CA LEU A 272 -2.03 -4.89 12.40
C LEU A 272 -1.19 -6.17 12.50
N ALA A 273 -1.01 -6.89 11.39
CA ALA A 273 -0.14 -8.07 11.36
C ALA A 273 1.31 -7.72 11.71
N ALA A 274 1.87 -6.66 11.11
CA ALA A 274 3.19 -6.15 11.46
C ALA A 274 3.27 -5.75 12.94
N ALA A 275 2.24 -5.07 13.48
CA ALA A 275 2.18 -4.67 14.87
C ALA A 275 2.25 -5.85 15.86
N GLY A 276 1.65 -6.99 15.50
CA GLY A 276 1.66 -8.20 16.33
C GLY A 276 2.86 -9.12 16.11
N LEU A 277 3.69 -8.87 15.10
CA LEU A 277 4.83 -9.72 14.70
C LEU A 277 6.20 -9.03 14.76
N VAL A 278 6.22 -7.70 14.85
CA VAL A 278 7.45 -6.89 14.86
C VAL A 278 7.52 -6.07 16.13
N ASP A 279 8.58 -6.32 16.90
CA ASP A 279 8.89 -5.54 18.10
C ASP A 279 9.49 -4.17 17.73
N GLY A 280 9.31 -3.20 18.63
CA GLY A 280 9.97 -1.88 18.55
C GLY A 280 9.46 -0.97 17.43
N LEU A 281 8.19 -1.11 17.01
CA LEU A 281 7.57 -0.12 16.14
C LEU A 281 7.27 1.17 16.92
N ALA A 282 7.61 2.32 16.33
CA ALA A 282 7.35 3.63 16.94
C ALA A 282 5.86 3.98 16.95
N GLY A 283 5.10 3.50 15.97
CA GLY A 283 3.66 3.69 15.89
C GLY A 283 3.00 2.90 14.77
N VAL A 284 1.69 2.72 14.87
CA VAL A 284 0.86 1.98 13.93
C VAL A 284 -0.34 2.83 13.53
N VAL A 285 -0.59 2.99 12.23
CA VAL A 285 -1.86 3.55 11.74
C VAL A 285 -2.56 2.51 10.90
N SER A 286 -3.80 2.19 11.27
CA SER A 286 -4.60 1.18 10.59
C SER A 286 -5.99 1.71 10.30
N CYS A 287 -6.18 2.26 9.10
CA CYS A 287 -7.44 2.85 8.68
C CYS A 287 -8.39 1.79 8.11
N VAL A 288 -9.65 1.79 8.56
CA VAL A 288 -10.72 0.87 8.11
C VAL A 288 -10.23 -0.57 7.84
N PRO A 289 -9.58 -1.23 8.81
CA PRO A 289 -8.81 -2.45 8.55
C PRO A 289 -9.65 -3.62 8.04
N PHE A 290 -9.20 -4.17 6.93
CA PHE A 290 -9.63 -5.46 6.40
C PHE A 290 -8.93 -6.61 7.13
N LEU A 291 -9.30 -7.86 6.81
CA LEU A 291 -8.74 -9.09 7.39
C LEU A 291 -8.95 -9.18 8.91
N CYS A 292 -9.98 -8.54 9.45
CA CYS A 292 -10.31 -8.55 10.87
C CYS A 292 -11.64 -9.28 11.09
N HIS A 293 -11.71 -10.11 12.13
CA HIS A 293 -12.87 -10.92 12.50
C HIS A 293 -13.55 -11.56 11.29
N ILE A 294 -12.76 -12.29 10.52
CA ILE A 294 -13.09 -12.68 9.13
C ILE A 294 -14.31 -13.60 9.10
N ASP A 295 -14.44 -14.49 10.08
CA ASP A 295 -15.59 -15.38 10.22
C ASP A 295 -16.91 -14.64 10.45
N ARG A 296 -16.90 -13.54 11.21
CA ARG A 296 -18.04 -12.63 11.28
C ARG A 296 -18.25 -11.92 9.95
N ALA A 297 -17.20 -11.35 9.37
CA ALA A 297 -17.31 -10.56 8.15
C ALA A 297 -18.02 -11.32 7.02
N ILE A 298 -17.63 -12.58 6.77
CA ILE A 298 -18.24 -13.42 5.74
C ILE A 298 -19.70 -13.83 6.00
N THR A 299 -20.26 -13.50 7.18
CA THR A 299 -21.66 -13.77 7.52
C THR A 299 -22.55 -12.53 7.47
N ILE A 300 -21.97 -11.34 7.57
CA ILE A 300 -22.72 -10.08 7.69
C ILE A 300 -22.60 -9.15 6.49
N THR A 301 -21.66 -9.42 5.57
CA THR A 301 -21.52 -8.65 4.33
C THR A 301 -21.37 -9.53 3.10
N ASP A 302 -21.93 -9.07 1.98
CA ASP A 302 -21.73 -9.60 0.63
C ASP A 302 -20.78 -8.73 -0.21
N ALA A 303 -20.15 -7.73 0.41
CA ALA A 303 -19.16 -6.89 -0.25
C ALA A 303 -17.86 -7.66 -0.54
N HIS A 304 -17.25 -7.34 -1.68
CA HIS A 304 -15.89 -7.78 -1.98
C HIS A 304 -14.88 -6.98 -1.14
N PRO A 305 -13.76 -7.58 -0.71
CA PRO A 305 -13.28 -8.92 -1.07
C PRO A 305 -13.81 -10.09 -0.23
N TYR A 306 -14.44 -9.88 0.93
CA TYR A 306 -14.93 -11.00 1.78
C TYR A 306 -15.86 -11.96 1.03
N ALA A 307 -16.68 -11.45 0.10
CA ALA A 307 -17.55 -12.25 -0.74
C ALA A 307 -16.83 -13.34 -1.57
N GLU A 308 -15.53 -13.19 -1.87
CA GLU A 308 -14.78 -14.25 -2.54
C GLU A 308 -14.78 -15.55 -1.72
N ILE A 309 -14.70 -15.45 -0.39
CA ILE A 309 -14.69 -16.59 0.54
C ILE A 309 -16.07 -17.26 0.54
N THR A 310 -17.15 -16.48 0.65
CA THR A 310 -18.51 -17.04 0.66
C THR A 310 -18.87 -17.68 -0.68
N LYS A 311 -18.44 -17.08 -1.80
CA LYS A 311 -18.59 -17.68 -3.13
C LYS A 311 -17.82 -18.99 -3.26
N TYR A 312 -16.57 -19.04 -2.79
CA TYR A 312 -15.81 -20.29 -2.76
C TYR A 312 -16.51 -21.37 -1.91
N LEU A 313 -16.92 -21.05 -0.69
CA LEU A 313 -17.61 -21.99 0.21
C LEU A 313 -18.97 -22.46 -0.32
N SER A 314 -19.66 -21.65 -1.13
CA SER A 314 -20.93 -22.05 -1.76
C SER A 314 -20.77 -23.21 -2.76
N ILE A 315 -19.57 -23.36 -3.34
CA ILE A 315 -19.20 -24.46 -4.23
C ILE A 315 -18.54 -25.59 -3.44
N HIS A 316 -17.53 -25.24 -2.62
CA HIS A 316 -16.74 -26.14 -1.79
C HIS A 316 -17.39 -26.36 -0.41
N ARG A 317 -18.63 -26.83 -0.41
CA ARG A 317 -19.55 -26.83 0.75
C ARG A 317 -19.03 -27.52 2.02
N THR A 318 -18.15 -28.50 1.88
CA THR A 318 -17.59 -29.26 3.01
C THR A 318 -16.28 -28.68 3.54
N LYS A 319 -15.75 -27.62 2.94
CA LYS A 319 -14.44 -27.05 3.26
C LYS A 319 -14.47 -25.96 4.34
N ALA A 320 -15.66 -25.56 4.82
CA ALA A 320 -15.81 -24.51 5.82
C ALA A 320 -14.92 -24.71 7.06
N PRO A 321 -14.80 -25.90 7.69
CA PRO A 321 -13.92 -26.07 8.85
C PRO A 321 -12.44 -25.79 8.55
N ALA A 322 -11.93 -26.27 7.41
CA ALA A 322 -10.54 -26.04 7.01
C ALA A 322 -10.29 -24.57 6.68
N VAL A 323 -11.20 -23.94 5.92
CA VAL A 323 -11.13 -22.51 5.56
C VAL A 323 -11.17 -21.63 6.80
N LEU A 324 -12.11 -21.85 7.72
CA LEU A 324 -12.23 -21.07 8.95
C LEU A 324 -11.05 -21.28 9.90
N ARG A 325 -10.37 -22.43 9.84
CA ARG A 325 -9.10 -22.65 10.52
C ARG A 325 -8.01 -21.81 9.86
N THR A 326 -7.81 -21.91 8.55
CA THR A 326 -6.78 -21.13 7.83
C THR A 326 -6.93 -19.63 8.05
N LEU A 327 -8.15 -19.10 7.96
CA LEU A 327 -8.43 -17.68 8.16
C LEU A 327 -8.14 -17.21 9.59
N SER A 328 -8.22 -18.09 10.59
CA SER A 328 -7.85 -17.73 11.97
C SER A 328 -6.33 -17.52 12.16
N TYR A 329 -5.47 -17.92 11.22
CA TYR A 329 -4.03 -17.60 11.32
C TYR A 329 -3.69 -16.21 10.78
N ILE A 330 -4.59 -15.57 10.02
CA ILE A 330 -4.35 -14.25 9.41
C ILE A 330 -5.30 -13.16 9.95
N ASP A 331 -6.12 -13.49 10.95
CA ASP A 331 -7.11 -12.57 11.50
C ASP A 331 -6.42 -11.45 12.30
N GLY A 332 -6.65 -10.20 11.90
CA GLY A 332 -6.14 -8.98 12.51
C GLY A 332 -6.44 -8.89 14.01
N VAL A 333 -7.52 -9.51 14.49
CA VAL A 333 -7.84 -9.56 15.93
C VAL A 333 -6.74 -10.25 16.74
N HIS A 334 -6.18 -11.34 16.21
CA HIS A 334 -5.16 -12.13 16.93
C HIS A 334 -3.77 -11.51 16.90
N PHE A 335 -3.46 -10.73 15.84
CA PHE A 335 -2.27 -9.90 15.81
C PHE A 335 -2.40 -8.68 16.73
N ALA A 336 -3.55 -8.00 16.70
CA ALA A 336 -3.84 -6.88 17.58
C ALA A 336 -3.64 -7.25 19.07
N ALA A 337 -4.11 -8.42 19.48
CA ALA A 337 -3.94 -8.95 20.84
C ALA A 337 -2.48 -9.16 21.28
N ARG A 338 -1.52 -9.10 20.36
CA ARG A 338 -0.07 -9.24 20.62
C ARG A 338 0.70 -7.94 20.44
N ALA A 339 0.08 -6.91 19.87
CA ALA A 339 0.74 -5.67 19.51
C ALA A 339 1.02 -4.79 20.74
N THR A 340 2.20 -4.18 20.79
CA THR A 340 2.65 -3.35 21.93
C THR A 340 2.82 -1.87 21.59
N ALA A 341 3.00 -1.53 20.31
CA ALA A 341 3.21 -0.16 19.85
C ALA A 341 1.96 0.73 20.05
N PRO A 342 2.13 2.07 20.15
CA PRO A 342 1.01 2.99 20.07
C PRO A 342 0.30 2.90 18.72
N ALA A 343 -1.04 2.86 18.70
CA ALA A 343 -1.82 2.75 17.48
C ALA A 343 -2.93 3.78 17.33
N LEU A 344 -3.17 4.20 16.09
CA LEU A 344 -4.38 4.91 15.65
C LEU A 344 -5.15 4.01 14.68
N LEU A 345 -6.38 3.66 15.04
CA LEU A 345 -7.30 2.98 14.14
C LEU A 345 -8.40 3.93 13.68
N THR A 346 -9.00 3.68 12.52
CA THR A 346 -10.14 4.47 12.02
C THR A 346 -11.25 3.55 11.53
N VAL A 347 -12.50 4.00 11.63
CA VAL A 347 -13.69 3.22 11.23
C VAL A 347 -14.76 4.12 10.61
N GLY A 348 -15.30 3.71 9.46
CA GLY A 348 -16.53 4.27 8.88
C GLY A 348 -17.74 3.46 9.36
N LEU A 349 -18.72 4.08 10.02
CA LEU A 349 -19.89 3.35 10.55
C LEU A 349 -20.87 2.86 9.48
N MET A 350 -20.72 3.33 8.25
CA MET A 350 -21.51 2.89 7.08
C MET A 350 -20.68 2.01 6.14
N ASP A 351 -19.52 1.51 6.55
CA ASP A 351 -18.62 0.71 5.72
C ASP A 351 -19.16 -0.72 5.51
N PRO A 352 -19.59 -1.10 4.29
CA PRO A 352 -20.04 -2.46 4.02
C PRO A 352 -18.87 -3.41 3.70
N VAL A 353 -17.69 -2.90 3.35
CA VAL A 353 -16.52 -3.68 2.93
C VAL A 353 -15.77 -4.19 4.14
N CYS A 354 -15.48 -3.31 5.10
CA CYS A 354 -14.90 -3.65 6.40
C CYS A 354 -15.91 -3.30 7.50
N PRO A 355 -16.92 -4.16 7.75
CA PRO A 355 -18.03 -3.84 8.64
C PRO A 355 -17.54 -3.35 10.02
N PRO A 356 -18.17 -2.32 10.62
CA PRO A 356 -17.70 -1.70 11.85
C PRO A 356 -17.37 -2.70 12.97
N SER A 357 -18.20 -3.72 13.18
CA SER A 357 -17.96 -4.75 14.20
C SER A 357 -16.63 -5.48 14.03
N THR A 358 -16.17 -5.67 12.79
CA THR A 358 -14.88 -6.31 12.50
C THR A 358 -13.70 -5.41 12.90
N VAL A 359 -13.80 -4.12 12.61
CA VAL A 359 -12.82 -3.11 13.01
C VAL A 359 -12.80 -2.94 14.53
N PHE A 360 -13.97 -2.84 15.17
CA PHE A 360 -14.10 -2.75 16.61
C PHE A 360 -13.57 -4.01 17.31
N ALA A 361 -13.74 -5.21 16.74
CA ALA A 361 -13.13 -6.42 17.28
C ALA A 361 -11.59 -6.32 17.35
N ALA A 362 -10.95 -5.87 16.26
CA ALA A 362 -9.50 -5.68 16.23
C ALA A 362 -9.04 -4.56 17.18
N TYR A 363 -9.72 -3.41 17.14
CA TYR A 363 -9.45 -2.29 18.06
C TYR A 363 -9.55 -2.75 19.51
N ASN A 364 -10.64 -3.42 19.88
CA ASN A 364 -10.89 -3.81 21.26
C ASN A 364 -9.92 -4.89 21.76
N ALA A 365 -9.43 -5.76 20.86
CA ALA A 365 -8.39 -6.74 21.15
C ALA A 365 -6.98 -6.14 21.23
N TYR A 366 -6.71 -5.00 20.58
CA TYR A 366 -5.38 -4.41 20.51
C TYR A 366 -4.74 -4.20 21.90
N ALA A 367 -3.57 -4.79 22.16
CA ALA A 367 -3.02 -4.86 23.52
C ALA A 367 -2.24 -3.61 23.94
N GLY A 368 -1.62 -2.92 22.99
CA GLY A 368 -0.88 -1.69 23.21
C GLY A 368 -1.77 -0.45 23.41
N PRO A 369 -1.15 0.71 23.65
CA PRO A 369 -1.86 2.00 23.69
C PRO A 369 -2.55 2.26 22.35
N LYS A 370 -3.82 2.67 22.35
CA LYS A 370 -4.62 2.75 21.11
C LYS A 370 -5.62 3.88 21.12
N ASP A 371 -5.86 4.50 19.98
CA ASP A 371 -6.96 5.44 19.76
C ASP A 371 -7.81 4.99 18.57
N LEU A 372 -9.09 5.34 18.56
CA LEU A 372 -10.02 5.05 17.47
C LEU A 372 -10.70 6.34 16.99
N LEU A 373 -10.57 6.64 15.71
CA LEU A 373 -11.37 7.68 15.04
C LEU A 373 -12.62 7.05 14.42
N VAL A 374 -13.78 7.57 14.81
CA VAL A 374 -15.07 7.10 14.31
C VAL A 374 -15.66 8.13 13.37
N TRP A 375 -15.96 7.68 12.15
CA TRP A 375 -16.61 8.45 11.10
C TRP A 375 -18.07 8.00 10.95
N PRO A 376 -19.04 8.72 11.53
CA PRO A 376 -20.41 8.21 11.65
C PRO A 376 -21.13 8.05 10.31
N TYR A 377 -20.77 8.85 9.30
CA TYR A 377 -21.50 8.94 8.04
C TYR A 377 -20.69 8.44 6.83
N ASN A 378 -19.51 7.88 7.08
CA ASN A 378 -18.61 7.43 6.04
C ASN A 378 -18.68 5.91 5.86
N ALA A 379 -18.49 5.48 4.63
CA ALA A 379 -18.35 4.09 4.26
C ALA A 379 -16.86 3.71 4.17
N HIS A 380 -16.48 2.92 3.17
CA HIS A 380 -15.12 2.38 3.06
C HIS A 380 -14.05 3.44 2.71
N GLU A 381 -14.46 4.64 2.28
CA GLU A 381 -13.56 5.78 2.13
C GLU A 381 -13.01 6.28 3.48
N GLY A 382 -13.63 5.89 4.59
CA GLY A 382 -13.24 6.31 5.94
C GLY A 382 -13.23 7.82 6.06
N GLY A 383 -12.19 8.36 6.70
CA GLY A 383 -12.01 9.80 6.85
C GLY A 383 -11.29 10.45 5.67
N GLY A 384 -10.88 9.73 4.63
CA GLY A 384 -10.17 10.32 3.49
C GLY A 384 -8.95 11.19 3.89
N VAL A 385 -9.00 12.49 3.57
CA VAL A 385 -7.89 13.42 3.89
C VAL A 385 -7.80 13.71 5.39
N GLU A 386 -8.91 13.61 6.12
CA GLU A 386 -8.96 13.74 7.58
C GLU A 386 -8.23 12.58 8.26
N ASP A 387 -8.38 11.35 7.74
CA ASP A 387 -7.59 10.19 8.19
C ASP A 387 -6.09 10.44 7.97
N LEU A 388 -5.70 10.93 6.78
CA LEU A 388 -4.30 11.24 6.49
C LEU A 388 -3.74 12.30 7.45
N ARG A 389 -4.48 13.39 7.66
CA ARG A 389 -4.07 14.46 8.59
C ARG A 389 -3.92 13.93 10.01
N ALA A 390 -4.88 13.15 10.48
CA ALA A 390 -4.83 12.57 11.82
C ALA A 390 -3.66 11.59 11.98
N SER A 391 -3.40 10.79 10.95
CA SER A 391 -2.25 9.87 10.90
C SER A 391 -0.93 10.61 11.04
N MET A 392 -0.75 11.71 10.31
CA MET A 392 0.44 12.54 10.42
C MET A 392 0.56 13.20 11.80
N ALA A 393 -0.53 13.75 12.33
CA ALA A 393 -0.55 14.38 13.65
C ALA A 393 -0.24 13.38 14.78
N PHE A 394 -0.67 12.13 14.63
CA PHE A 394 -0.39 11.05 15.56
C PHE A 394 1.05 10.57 15.47
N LEU A 395 1.56 10.28 14.27
CA LEU A 395 2.88 9.68 14.09
C LEU A 395 4.04 10.68 14.24
N ALA A 396 3.90 11.93 13.79
CA ALA A 396 5.00 12.89 13.80
C ALA A 396 5.70 13.02 15.17
N PRO A 397 4.98 13.28 16.28
CA PRO A 397 5.64 13.32 17.59
C PRO A 397 6.30 12.01 18.02
N LEU A 398 5.68 10.84 17.73
CA LEU A 398 6.28 9.53 18.04
C LEU A 398 7.59 9.32 17.27
N LEU A 399 7.59 9.68 15.98
CA LEU A 399 8.75 9.62 15.08
C LEU A 399 9.80 10.70 15.34
N ASP A 400 9.46 11.75 16.08
CA ASP A 400 10.42 12.75 16.60
C ASP A 400 11.05 12.31 17.94
N GLY A 401 10.72 11.11 18.44
CA GLY A 401 11.16 10.62 19.75
C GLY A 401 10.49 11.32 20.93
N ARG A 402 9.37 12.03 20.68
CA ARG A 402 8.58 12.64 21.75
C ARG A 402 7.56 11.62 22.26
N PRO A 403 7.48 11.39 23.58
CA PRO A 403 6.47 10.50 24.13
C PRO A 403 5.08 11.10 23.87
N VAL A 404 4.22 10.33 23.19
CA VAL A 404 2.79 10.62 23.07
C VAL A 404 2.06 9.55 23.86
N ALA A 405 1.18 9.98 24.76
CA ALA A 405 0.21 9.07 25.34
C ALA A 405 -0.86 8.80 24.29
N ALA A 406 -0.94 7.60 23.73
CA ALA A 406 -2.20 7.19 23.10
C ALA A 406 -3.24 7.15 24.22
N HIS A 407 -4.38 7.78 23.99
CA HIS A 407 -5.27 8.15 25.09
C HIS A 407 -6.29 7.05 25.44
N ASN A 408 -6.29 5.91 24.73
CA ASN A 408 -7.37 4.92 24.82
C ASN A 408 -8.73 5.57 24.58
N THR A 409 -8.77 6.52 23.63
CA THR A 409 -9.93 7.34 23.32
C THR A 409 -10.62 6.87 22.04
N VAL A 410 -11.94 6.88 22.09
CA VAL A 410 -12.79 6.81 20.90
C VAL A 410 -13.21 8.24 20.58
N THR A 411 -12.56 8.87 19.61
CA THR A 411 -12.94 10.20 19.15
C THR A 411 -14.02 10.06 18.10
N ILE A 412 -15.24 10.45 18.45
CA ILE A 412 -16.31 10.65 17.47
C ILE A 412 -16.16 12.08 16.96
N HIS A 413 -15.87 12.26 15.67
CA HIS A 413 -16.07 13.57 15.05
C HIS A 413 -17.57 13.77 14.83
N ASP A 414 -18.27 14.16 15.89
CA ASP A 414 -19.62 14.71 15.78
C ASP A 414 -19.50 16.20 15.41
N GLN A 415 -20.41 16.66 14.55
CA GLN A 415 -20.36 18.02 14.04
C GLN A 415 -20.48 19.07 15.15
N ALA A 416 -19.85 20.22 14.93
CA ALA A 416 -19.86 21.46 15.74
C ALA A 416 -18.82 21.57 16.87
N ALA A 417 -17.57 21.83 16.48
CA ALA A 417 -16.79 22.87 17.15
C ALA A 417 -17.24 24.24 16.61
N THR A 418 -18.44 24.66 17.00
CA THR A 418 -18.81 26.08 17.06
C THR A 418 -19.03 26.41 18.53
N GLY A 419 -18.00 27.00 19.14
CA GLY A 419 -18.00 27.57 20.48
C GLY A 419 -16.87 28.56 20.57
#